data_AF-A0A9P1GZH3-F1
#
_entry.id   AF-A0A9P1GZH3-F1
#
_cell.length_a   1.000
_cell.length_b   1.000
_cell.length_c   1.000
_cell.angle_alpha   90.00
_cell.angle_beta   90.00
_cell.angle_gamma   90.00
#
_symmetry.space_group_name_H-M   'P 1'
#
loop_
_entity.id
_entity.type
_entity.pdbx_description
1 polymer ?
#
loop_
_entity_poly.entity_id
_entity_poly.type
_entity_poly.pdbx_seq_one_letter_code
_entity_poly.pdbx_strand_id
1 'polypeptide(L)'
;MLTTNFRPSRLAITISATVFVVIFLGVFNYMAETPFVDISIRRPGASRQPDTHALPVNASSRTAALSVAAAGNATLGFSKILMINMEQRWDKLDAATIQAYVSGLQIDMFKAVDGKREITDMGSVGMPPASGGNLSGGQRPAIAPTQTYIWTDMIMNRSPPILILEADASWDANLRSIMSLANENFIQYLGEIKSKPQSSPVYQAQGIVPSEERPIQWDPRDPWLSEHWDIISVGHCNDQPSWYGEFPDRAYKDKWASTPGDLFTIPAGSSRWSYAPNIGMDKGADSDILQVDKGSEEGAERDMSGWDAVHKRKSAWVVSPKFAGMKFKQWALDISYSRIFS
;
A
#
# COMPACT_ATOMS: atom_id res chain seq x y z
N MET A 1 57.64 8.96 5.56
CA MET A 1 56.27 9.18 6.06
C MET A 1 56.29 9.00 7.57
N LEU A 2 56.24 10.10 8.33
CA LEU A 2 56.16 10.06 9.79
C LEU A 2 54.68 10.06 10.20
N THR A 3 54.19 8.93 10.69
CA THR A 3 52.86 8.80 11.31
C THR A 3 52.96 9.29 12.75
N THR A 4 52.51 10.52 13.01
CA THR A 4 52.40 11.04 14.37
C THR A 4 51.18 10.43 15.04
N ASN A 5 51.41 9.54 16.00
CA ASN A 5 50.37 8.96 16.85
C ASN A 5 49.80 10.04 17.78
N PHE A 6 48.68 10.65 17.38
CA PHE A 6 47.95 11.58 18.21
C PHE A 6 47.15 10.81 19.28
N ARG A 7 47.62 10.82 20.52
CA ARG A 7 46.84 10.35 21.67
C ARG A 7 46.06 11.53 22.23
N PRO A 8 44.73 11.58 22.09
CA PRO A 8 43.94 12.64 22.68
C PRO A 8 44.14 12.64 24.19
N SER A 9 44.34 13.82 24.77
CA SER A 9 44.47 13.96 26.21
C SER A 9 43.19 13.49 26.89
N ARG A 10 43.31 12.93 28.11
CA ARG A 10 42.14 12.49 28.89
C ARG A 10 41.10 13.61 29.06
N LEU A 11 41.57 14.86 29.13
CA LEU A 11 40.74 16.06 29.20
C LEU A 11 39.86 16.23 27.95
N ALA A 12 40.41 16.01 26.75
CA ALA A 12 39.65 16.10 25.51
C ALA A 12 38.54 15.04 25.45
N ILE A 13 38.81 13.82 25.90
CA ILE A 13 37.83 12.73 25.96
C ILE A 13 36.68 13.08 26.92
N THR A 14 36.98 13.60 28.11
CA THR A 14 35.97 13.96 29.10
C THR A 14 35.07 15.11 28.62
N ILE A 15 35.65 16.12 27.96
CA ILE A 15 34.87 17.24 27.40
C ILE A 15 33.93 16.75 26.29
N SER A 16 34.43 15.94 25.36
CA SER A 16 33.60 15.40 24.27
C SER A 16 32.45 14.53 24.79
N ALA A 17 32.69 13.68 25.79
CA ALA A 17 31.64 12.85 26.39
C ALA A 17 30.56 13.69 27.09
N THR A 18 30.97 14.74 27.81
CA THR A 18 30.03 15.61 28.52
C THR A 18 29.14 16.40 27.55
N VAL A 19 29.73 16.96 26.49
CA VAL A 19 28.97 17.66 25.44
C VAL A 19 27.98 16.72 24.75
N PHE A 20 28.39 15.48 24.47
CA PHE A 20 27.50 14.48 23.86
C PHE A 20 26.30 14.16 24.77
N VAL A 21 26.52 13.96 26.07
CA VAL A 21 25.42 13.68 27.03
C VAL A 21 24.46 14.86 27.14
N VAL A 22 24.96 16.10 27.20
CA VAL A 22 24.11 17.30 27.28
C VAL A 22 23.27 17.48 26.01
N ILE A 23 23.85 17.27 24.83
CA ILE A 23 23.11 17.33 23.56
C ILE A 23 22.07 16.21 23.51
N PHE A 24 22.45 14.99 23.86
CA PHE A 24 21.55 13.84 23.83
C PHE A 24 20.34 14.05 24.76
N LEU A 25 20.56 14.50 26.00
CA LEU A 25 19.49 14.80 26.95
C LEU A 25 18.64 16.00 26.51
N GLY A 26 19.24 17.03 25.91
CA GLY A 26 18.51 18.17 25.36
C GLY A 26 17.58 17.78 24.21
N VAL A 27 18.06 16.94 23.28
CA VAL A 27 17.23 16.41 22.18
C VAL A 27 16.13 15.49 22.70
N PHE A 28 16.44 14.64 23.69
CA PHE A 28 15.45 13.73 24.26
C PHE A 28 14.35 14.46 25.04
N ASN A 29 14.70 15.48 25.85
CA ASN A 29 13.72 16.33 26.52
C ASN A 29 12.90 17.15 25.51
N TYR A 30 13.53 17.70 24.47
CA TYR A 30 12.81 18.40 23.41
C TYR A 30 11.80 17.49 22.71
N MET A 31 12.18 16.24 22.38
CA MET A 31 11.27 15.26 21.79
C MET A 31 10.16 14.80 22.74
N ALA A 32 10.42 14.76 24.06
CA ALA A 32 9.42 14.39 25.06
C ALA A 32 8.41 15.52 25.35
N GLU A 33 8.84 16.78 25.21
CA GLU A 33 8.00 17.96 25.47
C GLU A 33 7.34 18.54 24.22
N THR A 34 7.73 18.15 23.01
CA THR A 34 6.92 18.43 21.81
C THR A 34 5.73 17.47 21.79
N PRO A 35 4.50 17.90 22.15
CA PRO A 35 3.33 17.11 21.81
C PRO A 35 3.37 16.89 20.29
N PHE A 36 3.20 15.63 19.86
CA PHE A 36 2.78 15.37 18.49
C PHE A 36 1.67 16.37 18.19
N VAL A 37 1.87 17.19 17.16
CA VAL A 37 0.85 18.13 16.73
C VAL A 37 -0.35 17.26 16.35
N ASP A 38 -1.31 17.17 17.25
CA ASP A 38 -2.62 16.65 16.94
C ASP A 38 -3.24 17.71 16.02
N ILE A 39 -3.02 17.51 14.71
CA ILE A 39 -3.64 18.33 13.67
C ILE A 39 -5.12 18.00 13.76
N SER A 40 -5.81 18.71 14.65
CA SER A 40 -7.25 18.73 14.71
C SER A 40 -7.75 19.21 13.36
N ILE A 41 -8.12 18.25 12.50
CA ILE A 41 -8.80 18.53 11.25
C ILE A 41 -10.09 19.23 11.64
N ARG A 42 -10.07 20.56 11.49
CA ARG A 42 -11.16 21.48 11.77
C ARG A 42 -12.37 21.04 10.96
N ARG A 43 -13.28 20.28 11.55
CA ARG A 43 -14.60 20.01 10.98
C ARG A 43 -15.30 21.36 10.78
N PRO A 44 -15.73 21.73 9.58
CA PRO A 44 -16.63 22.86 9.39
C PRO A 44 -17.90 22.58 10.20
N GLY A 45 -18.25 23.52 11.08
CA GLY A 45 -19.40 23.42 11.95
C GLY A 45 -20.70 23.29 11.17
N ALA A 46 -21.43 22.22 11.45
CA ALA A 46 -22.87 22.15 11.26
C ALA A 46 -23.48 21.88 12.64
N SER A 47 -23.75 22.95 13.38
CA SER A 47 -24.68 22.93 14.49
C SER A 47 -26.08 22.74 13.90
N ARG A 48 -26.60 21.51 13.95
CA ARG A 48 -28.02 21.22 13.77
C ARG A 48 -28.48 20.40 14.96
N GLN A 49 -29.47 20.95 15.67
CA GLN A 49 -30.10 20.34 16.84
C GLN A 49 -30.65 18.93 16.54
N PRO A 50 -30.78 18.08 17.57
CA PRO A 50 -31.30 16.73 17.41
C PRO A 50 -32.82 16.76 17.39
N ASP A 51 -33.41 16.61 16.20
CA ASP A 51 -34.81 16.18 16.11
C ASP A 51 -34.87 14.68 16.41
N THR A 52 -35.35 14.40 17.62
CA THR A 52 -35.51 13.10 18.25
C THR A 52 -36.65 12.34 17.60
N HIS A 53 -36.41 11.74 16.42
CA HIS A 53 -37.22 10.64 15.90
C HIS A 53 -36.29 9.56 15.33
N ALA A 54 -35.57 8.89 16.23
CA ALA A 54 -34.86 7.67 15.88
C ALA A 54 -35.90 6.57 15.61
N LEU A 55 -36.23 6.37 14.34
CA LEU A 55 -36.85 5.15 13.86
C LEU A 55 -36.00 3.95 14.35
N PRO A 56 -36.61 2.82 14.71
CA PRO A 56 -35.87 1.62 15.07
C PRO A 56 -35.10 1.14 13.84
N VAL A 57 -33.85 1.57 13.70
CA VAL A 57 -32.91 1.03 12.73
C VAL A 57 -32.71 -0.42 13.14
N ASN A 58 -33.24 -1.35 12.33
CA ASN A 58 -33.07 -2.79 12.52
C ASN A 58 -31.59 -3.08 12.85
N ALA A 59 -31.33 -3.91 13.86
CA ALA A 59 -29.96 -4.24 14.29
C ALA A 59 -29.07 -4.71 13.11
N SER A 60 -29.64 -5.41 12.14
CA SER A 60 -28.99 -5.79 10.87
C SER A 60 -28.46 -4.58 10.07
N SER A 61 -29.25 -3.50 9.96
CA SER A 61 -28.83 -2.27 9.28
C SER A 61 -27.71 -1.54 10.03
N ARG A 62 -27.72 -1.58 11.37
CA ARG A 62 -26.64 -1.00 12.17
C ARG A 62 -25.33 -1.80 12.00
N THR A 63 -25.39 -3.12 12.03
CA THR A 63 -24.22 -3.98 11.84
C THR A 63 -23.62 -3.82 10.45
N ALA A 64 -24.45 -3.75 9.40
CA ALA A 64 -24.00 -3.46 8.04
C ALA A 64 -23.26 -2.11 7.96
N ALA A 65 -23.86 -1.04 8.51
CA ALA A 65 -23.22 0.27 8.52
C ALA A 65 -21.87 0.29 9.26
N LEU A 66 -21.75 -0.45 10.37
CA LEU A 66 -20.49 -0.58 11.10
C LEU A 66 -19.44 -1.37 10.30
N SER A 67 -19.84 -2.42 9.57
CA SER A 67 -18.96 -3.18 8.69
C SER A 67 -18.42 -2.34 7.55
N VAL A 68 -19.29 -1.60 6.86
CA VAL A 68 -18.90 -0.68 5.79
C VAL A 68 -17.92 0.39 6.31
N ALA A 69 -18.17 0.92 7.52
CA ALA A 69 -17.26 1.86 8.16
C ALA A 69 -15.91 1.23 8.54
N ALA A 70 -15.90 -0.03 8.97
CA ALA A 70 -14.68 -0.77 9.29
C ALA A 70 -13.82 -1.02 8.04
N ALA A 71 -14.44 -1.37 6.90
CA ALA A 71 -13.72 -1.50 5.62
C ALA A 71 -13.10 -0.18 5.12
N GLY A 72 -13.60 0.97 5.59
CA GLY A 72 -13.05 2.29 5.29
C GLY A 72 -12.21 2.87 6.42
N ASN A 73 -11.73 2.08 7.38
CA ASN A 73 -10.83 2.56 8.43
C ASN A 73 -9.40 2.81 7.89
N ALA A 74 -8.44 3.12 8.78
CA ALA A 74 -7.05 3.42 8.37
C ALA A 74 -6.30 2.18 7.82
N THR A 75 -6.76 0.97 8.14
CA THR A 75 -6.21 -0.30 7.63
C THR A 75 -7.10 -0.95 6.57
N LEU A 76 -8.10 -0.23 6.07
CA LEU A 76 -9.08 -0.71 5.08
C LEU A 76 -9.84 -1.98 5.51
N GLY A 77 -10.02 -2.18 6.82
CA GLY A 77 -10.67 -3.37 7.38
C GLY A 77 -9.78 -4.61 7.51
N PHE A 78 -8.48 -4.50 7.20
CA PHE A 78 -7.49 -5.56 7.44
C PHE A 78 -6.80 -5.38 8.79
N SER A 79 -6.09 -6.41 9.26
CA SER A 79 -5.31 -6.31 10.50
C SER A 79 -4.17 -5.29 10.39
N LYS A 80 -3.53 -5.21 9.23
CA LYS A 80 -2.54 -4.19 8.86
C LYS A 80 -2.38 -4.12 7.34
N ILE A 81 -1.73 -3.06 6.88
CA ILE A 81 -1.30 -2.91 5.49
C ILE A 81 0.23 -2.98 5.47
N LEU A 82 0.80 -3.95 4.76
CA LEU A 82 2.23 -4.07 4.54
C LEU A 82 2.59 -3.52 3.16
N MET A 83 3.50 -2.55 3.10
CA MET A 83 4.06 -2.08 1.84
C MET A 83 5.46 -2.64 1.65
N ILE A 84 5.62 -3.52 0.67
CA ILE A 84 6.90 -4.12 0.30
C ILE A 84 7.74 -3.06 -0.40
N ASN A 85 8.91 -2.74 0.16
CA ASN A 85 9.87 -1.84 -0.47
C ASN A 85 11.32 -2.31 -0.27
N MET A 86 12.18 -1.93 -1.19
CA MET A 86 13.62 -2.15 -1.07
C MET A 86 14.29 -1.00 -0.32
N GLU A 87 15.31 -1.29 0.48
CA GLU A 87 16.03 -0.28 1.27
C GLU A 87 16.64 0.84 0.41
N GLN A 88 17.04 0.56 -0.82
CA GLN A 88 17.62 1.54 -1.74
C GLN A 88 16.59 2.41 -2.48
N ARG A 89 15.29 2.12 -2.37
CA ARG A 89 14.21 2.82 -3.10
C ARG A 89 13.52 3.84 -2.21
N TRP A 90 14.28 4.86 -1.82
CA TRP A 90 13.79 5.99 -1.02
C TRP A 90 12.69 6.76 -1.74
N ASP A 91 12.78 6.87 -3.07
CA ASP A 91 11.74 7.48 -3.91
C ASP A 91 10.37 6.81 -3.74
N LYS A 92 10.36 5.47 -3.64
CA LYS A 92 9.14 4.69 -3.42
C LYS A 92 8.64 4.78 -1.98
N LEU A 93 9.55 4.76 -1.01
CA LEU A 93 9.22 4.97 0.40
C LEU A 93 8.54 6.32 0.62
N ASP A 94 9.10 7.39 0.05
CA ASP A 94 8.57 8.74 0.18
C ASP A 94 7.19 8.85 -0.48
N ALA A 95 7.06 8.32 -1.71
CA ALA A 95 5.77 8.27 -2.40
C ALA A 95 4.72 7.49 -1.61
N ALA A 96 5.06 6.33 -1.03
CA ALA A 96 4.16 5.53 -0.20
C ALA A 96 3.70 6.30 1.05
N THR A 97 4.67 6.87 1.79
CA THR A 97 4.44 7.59 3.04
C THR A 97 3.52 8.78 2.82
N ILE A 98 3.80 9.55 1.77
CA ILE A 98 3.04 10.75 1.42
C ILE A 98 1.60 10.39 0.99
N GLN A 99 1.43 9.35 0.16
CA GLN A 99 0.11 8.88 -0.24
C GLN A 99 -0.71 8.36 0.96
N ALA A 100 -0.07 7.61 1.86
CA ALA A 100 -0.71 7.09 3.06
C ALA A 100 -1.17 8.24 3.96
N TYR A 101 -0.34 9.26 4.14
CA TYR A 101 -0.69 10.46 4.90
C TYR A 101 -1.92 11.17 4.34
N VAL A 102 -1.96 11.42 3.03
CA VAL A 102 -3.09 12.13 2.40
C VAL A 102 -4.38 11.31 2.40
N SER A 103 -4.28 10.00 2.23
CA SER A 103 -5.44 9.09 2.28
C SER A 103 -5.85 8.69 3.70
N GLY A 104 -5.06 9.05 4.72
CA GLY A 104 -5.28 8.65 6.10
C GLY A 104 -5.17 7.14 6.32
N LEU A 105 -4.23 6.49 5.63
CA LEU A 105 -3.92 5.07 5.76
C LEU A 105 -2.78 4.86 6.74
N GLN A 106 -2.83 3.73 7.44
CA GLN A 106 -1.73 3.22 8.25
C GLN A 106 -1.05 2.08 7.49
N ILE A 107 0.18 2.32 7.03
CA ILE A 107 1.00 1.34 6.33
C ILE A 107 2.27 1.05 7.14
N ASP A 108 2.66 -0.22 7.17
CA ASP A 108 3.93 -0.67 7.72
C ASP A 108 4.85 -1.06 6.56
N MET A 109 6.09 -0.59 6.58
CA MET A 109 7.06 -0.93 5.55
C MET A 109 7.62 -2.33 5.81
N PHE A 110 7.57 -3.20 4.80
CA PHE A 110 8.20 -4.51 4.81
C PHE A 110 9.41 -4.50 3.89
N LYS A 111 10.58 -4.89 4.42
CA LYS A 111 11.81 -4.96 3.63
C LYS A 111 11.71 -6.10 2.60
N ALA A 112 11.77 -5.74 1.33
CA ALA A 112 11.84 -6.70 0.24
C ALA A 112 13.17 -7.45 0.24
N VAL A 113 13.12 -8.71 -0.19
CA VAL A 113 14.30 -9.52 -0.51
C VAL A 113 15.10 -8.81 -1.60
N ASP A 114 16.42 -8.66 -1.44
CA ASP A 114 17.26 -8.16 -2.53
C ASP A 114 17.66 -9.33 -3.43
N GLY A 115 17.01 -9.44 -4.61
CA GLY A 115 17.26 -10.52 -5.56
C GLY A 115 18.72 -10.67 -6.01
N LYS A 116 19.52 -9.59 -5.96
CA LYS A 116 20.93 -9.59 -6.37
C LYS A 116 21.87 -9.87 -5.19
N ARG A 117 21.55 -9.46 -3.98
CA ARG A 117 22.38 -9.79 -2.82
C ARG A 117 22.07 -11.17 -2.26
N GLU A 118 20.81 -11.58 -2.30
CA GLU A 118 20.36 -12.76 -1.56
C GLU A 118 20.15 -13.98 -2.48
N ILE A 119 19.76 -13.80 -3.75
CA ILE A 119 19.37 -14.92 -4.62
C ILE A 119 20.45 -15.28 -5.65
N THR A 120 21.20 -14.32 -6.21
CA THR A 120 22.30 -14.64 -7.15
C THR A 120 23.47 -15.35 -6.48
N ASP A 121 23.74 -15.09 -5.20
CA ASP A 121 24.80 -15.76 -4.45
C ASP A 121 24.45 -17.22 -4.12
N MET A 122 23.15 -17.58 -4.09
CA MET A 122 22.65 -18.92 -3.77
C MET A 122 22.25 -19.77 -4.99
N GLY A 123 22.57 -19.34 -6.22
CA GLY A 123 22.37 -20.19 -7.40
C GLY A 123 20.91 -20.61 -7.66
N SER A 124 19.93 -19.75 -7.35
CA SER A 124 18.46 -19.99 -7.51
C SER A 124 17.85 -21.07 -6.60
N VAL A 125 18.60 -21.58 -5.63
CA VAL A 125 18.05 -22.47 -4.60
C VAL A 125 16.96 -21.71 -3.81
N GLY A 126 15.78 -22.32 -3.66
CA GLY A 126 14.65 -21.75 -2.91
C GLY A 126 13.66 -20.89 -3.71
N MET A 127 13.86 -20.72 -5.03
CA MET A 127 12.87 -20.06 -5.90
C MET A 127 11.66 -20.97 -6.19
N PRO A 128 10.45 -20.41 -6.39
CA PRO A 128 9.28 -21.19 -6.82
C PRO A 128 9.53 -21.96 -8.14
N PRO A 129 8.90 -23.13 -8.36
CA PRO A 129 9.15 -24.01 -9.51
C PRO A 129 8.96 -23.37 -10.90
N ALA A 130 8.30 -22.21 -10.97
CA ALA A 130 8.13 -21.43 -12.20
C ALA A 130 9.44 -20.83 -12.74
N SER A 131 10.57 -20.94 -12.02
CA SER A 131 11.90 -20.53 -12.50
C SER A 131 12.56 -21.51 -13.48
N GLY A 132 11.83 -22.51 -14.00
CA GLY A 132 12.33 -23.50 -14.96
C GLY A 132 12.65 -22.94 -16.36
N GLY A 133 12.27 -21.69 -16.65
CA GLY A 133 12.80 -20.93 -17.77
C GLY A 133 14.05 -20.18 -17.36
N ASN A 134 15.06 -20.10 -18.24
CA ASN A 134 16.20 -19.20 -18.08
C ASN A 134 15.71 -17.76 -17.80
N LEU A 135 15.54 -17.40 -16.53
CA LEU A 135 15.52 -16.01 -16.08
C LEU A 135 16.98 -15.51 -16.17
N SER A 136 17.49 -15.43 -17.40
CA SER A 136 18.85 -15.03 -17.70
C SER A 136 18.99 -13.53 -17.42
N GLY A 137 19.82 -13.21 -16.44
CA GLY A 137 20.25 -11.84 -16.16
C GLY A 137 19.29 -11.04 -15.29
N GLY A 138 19.53 -11.03 -13.98
CA GLY A 138 19.01 -10.02 -13.05
C GLY A 138 17.49 -9.96 -12.87
N GLN A 139 16.68 -10.62 -13.69
CA GLN A 139 15.21 -10.57 -13.60
C GLN A 139 14.66 -11.65 -12.66
N ARG A 140 15.32 -11.90 -11.52
CA ARG A 140 14.73 -12.74 -10.48
C ARG A 140 13.76 -11.84 -9.69
N PRO A 141 12.44 -12.02 -9.82
CA PRO A 141 11.48 -11.14 -9.16
C PRO A 141 11.58 -11.36 -7.66
N ALA A 142 12.16 -10.40 -6.94
CA ALA A 142 12.31 -10.52 -5.50
C ALA A 142 10.97 -10.37 -4.75
N ILE A 143 9.92 -9.94 -5.46
CA ILE A 143 8.55 -9.82 -4.97
C ILE A 143 7.98 -11.19 -4.53
N ALA A 144 8.08 -12.23 -5.37
CA ALA A 144 7.51 -13.54 -5.06
C ALA A 144 8.15 -14.21 -3.82
N PRO A 145 9.49 -14.23 -3.66
CA PRO A 145 10.13 -14.64 -2.42
C PRO A 145 9.69 -13.78 -1.21
N THR A 146 9.57 -12.46 -1.38
CA THR A 146 9.13 -11.55 -0.30
C THR A 146 7.70 -11.86 0.16
N GLN A 147 6.76 -12.01 -0.78
CA GLN A 147 5.37 -12.38 -0.48
C GLN A 147 5.30 -13.75 0.20
N THR A 148 6.12 -14.72 -0.24
CA THR A 148 6.21 -16.05 0.40
C THR A 148 6.68 -15.96 1.85
N TYR A 149 7.64 -15.08 2.17
CA TYR A 149 8.05 -14.85 3.57
C TYR A 149 6.92 -14.27 4.42
N ILE A 150 6.19 -13.29 3.91
CA ILE A 150 5.02 -12.71 4.61
C ILE A 150 3.96 -13.80 4.84
N TRP A 151 3.64 -14.60 3.83
CA TRP A 151 2.66 -15.69 3.99
C TRP A 151 3.12 -16.74 4.99
N THR A 152 4.41 -17.10 4.98
CA THR A 152 4.98 -18.02 5.96
C THR A 152 4.83 -17.47 7.38
N ASP A 153 5.17 -16.19 7.59
CA ASP A 153 5.00 -15.53 8.88
C ASP A 153 3.52 -15.52 9.31
N MET A 154 2.60 -15.20 8.39
CA MET A 154 1.16 -15.23 8.65
C MET A 154 0.67 -16.61 9.09
N ILE A 155 1.09 -17.67 8.40
CA ILE A 155 0.71 -19.05 8.73
C ILE A 155 1.28 -19.45 10.10
N MET A 156 2.56 -19.17 10.34
CA MET A 156 3.25 -19.58 11.56
C MET A 156 2.73 -18.83 12.80
N ASN A 157 2.36 -17.56 12.64
CA ASN A 157 1.83 -16.72 13.71
C ASN A 157 0.31 -16.70 13.80
N ARG A 158 -0.39 -17.39 12.88
CA ARG A 158 -1.87 -17.34 12.74
C ARG A 158 -2.39 -15.92 12.64
N SER A 159 -1.71 -15.10 11.84
CA SER A 159 -2.08 -13.70 11.64
C SER A 159 -3.45 -13.60 10.97
N PRO A 160 -4.31 -12.63 11.38
CA PRO A 160 -5.51 -12.29 10.62
C PRO A 160 -5.13 -11.73 9.24
N PRO A 161 -6.11 -11.49 8.36
CA PRO A 161 -5.85 -10.97 7.02
C PRO A 161 -5.00 -9.70 7.00
N ILE A 162 -4.02 -9.69 6.09
CA ILE A 162 -3.11 -8.58 5.87
C ILE A 162 -3.23 -8.15 4.41
N LEU A 163 -3.34 -6.84 4.16
CA LEU A 163 -3.24 -6.28 2.82
C LEU A 163 -1.77 -6.05 2.49
N ILE A 164 -1.29 -6.61 1.37
CA ILE A 164 0.09 -6.46 0.91
C ILE A 164 0.10 -5.57 -0.33
N LEU A 165 0.87 -4.48 -0.29
CA LEU A 165 1.05 -3.53 -1.39
C LEU A 165 2.49 -3.59 -1.91
N GLU A 166 2.67 -3.47 -3.22
CA GLU A 166 3.99 -3.30 -3.84
C GLU A 166 4.42 -1.84 -3.82
N ALA A 167 5.74 -1.58 -3.80
CA ALA A 167 6.36 -0.25 -3.76
C ALA A 167 5.90 0.71 -4.88
N ASP A 168 5.42 0.19 -6.00
CA ASP A 168 4.94 0.95 -7.15
C ASP A 168 3.43 1.17 -7.18
N ALA A 169 2.70 0.71 -6.15
CA ALA A 169 1.28 1.01 -5.98
C ALA A 169 1.06 2.51 -5.74
N SER A 170 0.05 3.07 -6.40
CA SER A 170 -0.43 4.44 -6.17
C SER A 170 -1.93 4.51 -6.17
N TRP A 171 -2.56 5.28 -5.29
CA TRP A 171 -4.01 5.23 -5.15
C TRP A 171 -4.74 6.56 -5.14
N ASP A 172 -6.08 6.49 -5.23
CA ASP A 172 -6.95 7.66 -5.01
C ASP A 172 -6.86 8.11 -3.54
N ALA A 173 -6.83 9.42 -3.30
CA ALA A 173 -6.88 9.98 -1.94
C ALA A 173 -8.14 9.52 -1.17
N ASN A 174 -9.21 9.15 -1.87
CA ASN A 174 -10.46 8.66 -1.30
C ASN A 174 -10.51 7.13 -1.16
N LEU A 175 -9.37 6.42 -1.18
CA LEU A 175 -9.31 4.95 -1.11
C LEU A 175 -10.15 4.36 0.03
N ARG A 176 -10.20 5.01 1.19
CA ARG A 176 -11.04 4.57 2.32
C ARG A 176 -12.53 4.50 1.97
N SER A 177 -13.03 5.50 1.23
CA SER A 177 -14.43 5.50 0.76
C SER A 177 -14.67 4.49 -0.35
N ILE A 178 -13.67 4.30 -1.23
CA ILE A 178 -13.71 3.26 -2.29
C ILE A 178 -13.82 1.88 -1.64
N MET A 179 -12.99 1.59 -0.64
CA MET A 179 -12.98 0.30 0.05
C MET A 179 -14.25 0.05 0.88
N SER A 180 -14.83 1.09 1.49
CA SER A 180 -16.17 0.99 2.10
C SER A 180 -17.24 0.54 1.08
N LEU A 181 -17.23 1.13 -0.12
CA LEU A 181 -18.19 0.75 -1.17
C LEU A 181 -17.88 -0.64 -1.75
N ALA A 182 -16.61 -0.94 -1.95
CA ALA A 182 -16.15 -2.26 -2.39
C ALA A 182 -16.62 -3.35 -1.43
N ASN A 183 -16.54 -3.10 -0.13
CA ASN A 183 -16.99 -4.00 0.91
C ASN A 183 -18.48 -4.34 0.78
N GLU A 184 -19.33 -3.33 0.61
CA GLU A 184 -20.76 -3.55 0.47
C GLU A 184 -21.09 -4.48 -0.72
N ASN A 185 -20.43 -4.24 -1.86
CA ASN A 185 -20.61 -5.06 -3.05
C ASN A 185 -19.98 -6.46 -2.90
N PHE A 186 -18.89 -6.58 -2.14
CA PHE A 186 -18.26 -7.87 -1.86
C PHE A 186 -19.19 -8.77 -1.05
N ILE A 187 -19.78 -8.23 0.02
CA ILE A 187 -20.70 -8.97 0.88
C ILE A 187 -21.93 -9.43 0.09
N GLN A 188 -22.46 -8.57 -0.78
CA GLN A 188 -23.54 -8.96 -1.70
C GLN A 188 -23.10 -10.12 -2.61
N TYR A 189 -21.92 -10.00 -3.24
CA TYR A 189 -21.38 -11.03 -4.13
C TYR A 189 -21.23 -12.38 -3.43
N LEU A 190 -20.67 -12.41 -2.21
CA LEU A 190 -20.57 -13.62 -1.41
C LEU A 190 -21.94 -14.28 -1.17
N GLY A 191 -22.98 -13.47 -0.93
CA GLY A 191 -24.35 -13.96 -0.74
C GLY A 191 -24.93 -14.59 -2.01
N GLU A 192 -24.67 -13.98 -3.17
CA GLU A 192 -25.18 -14.43 -4.47
C GLU A 192 -24.54 -15.73 -4.94
N ILE A 193 -23.22 -15.88 -4.76
CA ILE A 193 -22.52 -17.14 -5.05
C ILE A 193 -22.75 -18.20 -3.97
N LYS A 194 -23.53 -17.88 -2.92
CA LYS A 194 -23.77 -18.73 -1.75
C LYS A 194 -22.46 -19.24 -1.15
N SER A 195 -21.52 -18.31 -0.99
CA SER A 195 -20.18 -18.63 -0.51
C SER A 195 -20.27 -19.34 0.84
N LYS A 196 -19.48 -20.41 0.99
CA LYS A 196 -19.39 -21.17 2.23
C LYS A 196 -18.07 -20.83 2.92
N PRO A 197 -18.05 -20.71 4.26
CA PRO A 197 -16.81 -20.60 5.01
C PRO A 197 -15.87 -21.76 4.68
N GLN A 198 -14.60 -21.45 4.51
CA GLN A 198 -13.53 -22.39 4.26
C GLN A 198 -13.30 -23.26 5.49
N SER A 199 -13.08 -24.54 5.23
CA SER A 199 -12.78 -25.51 6.28
C SER A 199 -11.31 -25.37 6.70
N SER A 200 -10.99 -24.38 7.53
CA SER A 200 -9.65 -24.23 8.08
C SER A 200 -9.46 -25.15 9.29
N PRO A 201 -8.36 -25.93 9.38
CA PRO A 201 -8.00 -26.67 10.58
C PRO A 201 -7.92 -25.77 11.83
N VAL A 202 -7.61 -24.48 11.65
CA VAL A 202 -7.56 -23.49 12.74
C VAL A 202 -8.96 -23.22 13.29
N TYR A 203 -9.97 -23.04 12.42
CA TYR A 203 -11.36 -22.84 12.84
C TYR A 203 -11.96 -24.09 13.47
N GLN A 204 -11.64 -25.27 12.92
CA GLN A 204 -12.02 -26.56 13.50
C GLN A 204 -11.44 -26.75 14.91
N ALA A 205 -10.17 -26.41 15.11
CA ALA A 205 -9.51 -26.49 16.42
C ALA A 205 -10.10 -25.52 17.47
N GLN A 206 -10.75 -24.44 17.03
CA GLN A 206 -11.47 -23.50 17.89
C GLN A 206 -12.92 -23.91 18.16
N GLY A 207 -13.36 -25.09 17.68
CA GLY A 207 -14.74 -25.56 17.84
C GLY A 207 -15.75 -24.77 17.00
N ILE A 208 -15.28 -23.99 16.02
CA ILE A 208 -16.14 -23.30 15.06
C ILE A 208 -16.52 -24.36 14.02
N VAL A 209 -17.68 -24.98 14.23
CA VAL A 209 -18.27 -25.89 13.24
C VAL A 209 -18.81 -25.03 12.10
N PRO A 210 -18.32 -25.21 10.86
CA PRO A 210 -18.89 -24.52 9.70
C PRO A 210 -20.36 -24.94 9.59
N SER A 211 -21.27 -24.04 9.93
CA SER A 211 -22.69 -24.27 9.78
C SER A 211 -23.00 -24.09 8.30
N GLU A 212 -23.35 -25.18 7.62
CA GLU A 212 -23.50 -25.22 6.16
C GLU A 212 -24.59 -24.30 5.58
N GLU A 213 -25.41 -23.65 6.42
CA GLU A 213 -26.59 -22.90 6.02
C GLU A 213 -26.69 -21.49 6.59
N ARG A 214 -25.63 -20.94 7.21
CA ARG A 214 -25.71 -19.56 7.70
C ARG A 214 -25.74 -18.59 6.51
N PRO A 215 -26.76 -17.70 6.43
CA PRO A 215 -26.72 -16.60 5.48
C PRO A 215 -25.47 -15.76 5.72
N ILE A 216 -24.91 -15.17 4.67
CA ILE A 216 -23.84 -14.17 4.80
C ILE A 216 -24.31 -13.05 5.74
N GLN A 217 -23.55 -12.81 6.80
CA GLN A 217 -23.83 -11.77 7.79
C GLN A 217 -22.69 -10.76 7.79
N TRP A 218 -23.03 -9.49 7.97
CA TRP A 218 -22.06 -8.43 8.17
C TRP A 218 -21.35 -8.61 9.52
N ASP A 219 -20.02 -8.56 9.54
CA ASP A 219 -19.23 -8.52 10.79
C ASP A 219 -18.30 -7.29 10.79
N PRO A 220 -18.54 -6.29 11.65
CA PRO A 220 -17.66 -5.12 11.77
C PRO A 220 -16.22 -5.43 12.20
N ARG A 221 -15.96 -6.62 12.76
CA ARG A 221 -14.61 -7.04 13.17
C ARG A 221 -13.86 -7.75 12.05
N ASP A 222 -14.59 -8.28 11.07
CA ASP A 222 -14.05 -8.90 9.87
C ASP A 222 -14.90 -8.45 8.69
N PRO A 223 -14.77 -7.19 8.26
CA PRO A 223 -15.65 -6.63 7.24
C PRO A 223 -15.52 -7.39 5.92
N TRP A 224 -14.38 -8.02 5.67
CA TRP A 224 -14.13 -8.80 4.45
C TRP A 224 -14.51 -10.27 4.56
N LEU A 225 -15.09 -10.73 5.68
CA LEU A 225 -15.48 -12.12 5.90
C LEU A 225 -14.40 -13.11 5.44
N SER A 226 -13.23 -12.98 6.06
CA SER A 226 -12.01 -13.72 5.74
C SER A 226 -12.13 -15.24 5.78
N GLU A 227 -13.19 -15.77 6.39
CA GLU A 227 -13.49 -17.19 6.30
C GLU A 227 -13.93 -17.63 4.89
N HIS A 228 -14.26 -16.73 3.97
CA HIS A 228 -14.79 -17.07 2.64
C HIS A 228 -13.75 -17.10 1.51
N TRP A 229 -12.47 -16.85 1.80
CA TRP A 229 -11.42 -16.74 0.79
C TRP A 229 -10.02 -16.96 1.39
N ASP A 230 -9.10 -17.52 0.59
CA ASP A 230 -7.68 -17.63 0.97
C ASP A 230 -6.90 -16.39 0.59
N ILE A 231 -7.15 -15.87 -0.62
CA ILE A 231 -6.46 -14.71 -1.21
C ILE A 231 -7.49 -13.83 -1.91
N ILE A 232 -7.48 -12.53 -1.60
CA ILE A 232 -8.12 -11.49 -2.40
C ILE A 232 -7.03 -10.67 -3.07
N SER A 233 -7.14 -10.51 -4.39
CA SER A 233 -6.32 -9.55 -5.15
C SER A 233 -7.13 -8.27 -5.37
N VAL A 234 -6.54 -7.13 -5.00
CA VAL A 234 -7.18 -5.80 -5.09
C VAL A 234 -6.39 -4.95 -6.08
N GLY A 235 -6.84 -4.94 -7.33
CA GLY A 235 -6.11 -4.32 -8.43
C GLY A 235 -4.85 -5.09 -8.86
N HIS A 236 -4.45 -4.95 -10.12
CA HIS A 236 -3.24 -5.55 -10.67
C HIS A 236 -2.61 -4.63 -11.73
N CYS A 237 -1.27 -4.68 -11.89
CA CYS A 237 -0.54 -3.87 -12.87
C CYS A 237 -0.86 -4.19 -14.35
N ASN A 238 -1.54 -5.32 -14.57
CA ASN A 238 -2.04 -5.79 -15.87
C ASN A 238 -3.57 -5.72 -15.98
N ASP A 239 -4.25 -5.04 -15.05
CA ASP A 239 -5.68 -4.74 -15.18
C ASP A 239 -5.88 -3.75 -16.33
N GLN A 240 -5.88 -4.29 -17.55
CA GLN A 240 -6.21 -3.55 -18.76
C GLN A 240 -7.65 -3.88 -19.13
N PRO A 241 -8.46 -2.88 -19.50
CA PRO A 241 -9.84 -3.12 -19.96
C PRO A 241 -9.95 -4.19 -21.06
N SER A 242 -8.90 -4.35 -21.88
CA SER A 242 -8.83 -5.32 -22.99
C SER A 242 -8.64 -6.78 -22.56
N TRP A 243 -8.20 -7.07 -21.33
CA TRP A 243 -7.92 -8.43 -20.87
C TRP A 243 -9.18 -9.16 -20.39
N TYR A 244 -10.28 -8.43 -20.18
CA TYR A 244 -11.51 -8.95 -19.59
C TYR A 244 -12.49 -9.60 -20.60
N GLY A 245 -12.11 -9.77 -21.88
CA GLY A 245 -12.91 -10.49 -22.89
C GLY A 245 -14.34 -9.96 -23.10
N GLU A 246 -15.25 -10.80 -23.63
CA GLU A 246 -16.70 -10.52 -23.78
C GLU A 246 -17.52 -10.81 -22.51
N PHE A 247 -16.96 -11.55 -21.55
CA PHE A 247 -17.65 -11.94 -20.32
C PHE A 247 -16.79 -11.66 -19.11
N PRO A 248 -16.89 -10.44 -18.61
CA PRO A 248 -16.42 -10.16 -17.29
C PRO A 248 -17.58 -10.60 -16.29
N ASP A 249 -17.30 -11.08 -15.07
CA ASP A 249 -18.20 -11.43 -13.94
C ASP A 249 -18.39 -10.32 -12.85
N ARG A 250 -19.37 -9.41 -13.01
CA ARG A 250 -19.86 -8.27 -12.16
C ARG A 250 -18.99 -7.04 -11.85
N ALA A 251 -19.44 -5.86 -12.27
CA ALA A 251 -18.90 -4.53 -11.97
C ALA A 251 -19.88 -3.81 -11.05
N TYR A 252 -19.39 -3.14 -10.01
CA TYR A 252 -20.24 -2.24 -9.23
C TYR A 252 -20.05 -0.79 -9.65
N LYS A 253 -21.11 0.00 -9.52
CA LYS A 253 -21.06 1.44 -9.78
C LYS A 253 -20.28 2.12 -8.67
N ASP A 254 -18.99 2.33 -8.90
CA ASP A 254 -18.21 3.28 -8.13
C ASP A 254 -18.15 4.63 -8.86
N LYS A 255 -18.55 5.70 -8.17
CA LYS A 255 -18.39 7.08 -8.68
C LYS A 255 -16.92 7.50 -8.79
N TRP A 256 -16.00 6.74 -8.20
CA TRP A 256 -14.57 6.97 -8.17
C TRP A 256 -13.76 6.06 -9.10
N ALA A 257 -14.39 5.04 -9.72
CA ALA A 257 -13.72 4.14 -10.64
C ALA A 257 -14.07 4.45 -12.10
N SER A 258 -13.10 4.25 -12.99
CA SER A 258 -13.19 4.56 -14.42
C SER A 258 -13.84 3.52 -15.30
N THR A 259 -13.93 2.26 -14.86
CA THR A 259 -14.18 1.14 -15.77
C THR A 259 -15.56 0.55 -15.57
N PRO A 260 -16.39 0.50 -16.63
CA PRO A 260 -17.50 -0.45 -16.73
C PRO A 260 -16.91 -1.79 -17.20
N GLY A 261 -16.99 -2.83 -16.36
CA GLY A 261 -16.47 -4.15 -16.71
C GLY A 261 -16.51 -5.11 -15.53
N ASP A 262 -17.07 -6.27 -15.80
CA ASP A 262 -17.55 -7.25 -14.85
C ASP A 262 -16.40 -8.17 -14.28
N LEU A 263 -15.95 -8.00 -13.07
CA LEU A 263 -15.18 -8.96 -12.28
C LEU A 263 -15.34 -8.38 -10.89
N PHE A 264 -15.35 -9.16 -9.81
CA PHE A 264 -15.06 -8.56 -8.51
C PHE A 264 -13.57 -8.11 -8.44
N THR A 265 -13.12 -7.35 -9.44
CA THR A 265 -12.08 -6.36 -9.33
C THR A 265 -12.69 -5.28 -8.46
N ILE A 266 -12.22 -5.20 -7.22
CA ILE A 266 -12.20 -3.89 -6.56
C ILE A 266 -11.45 -3.01 -7.58
N PRO A 267 -12.13 -2.07 -8.26
CA PRO A 267 -11.55 -1.30 -9.35
C PRO A 267 -10.23 -0.81 -8.85
N ALA A 268 -9.19 -0.92 -9.68
CA ALA A 268 -7.80 -0.70 -9.33
C ALA A 268 -7.67 0.69 -8.67
N GLY A 269 -7.99 0.74 -7.37
CA GLY A 269 -7.86 1.90 -6.53
C GLY A 269 -6.39 2.21 -6.40
N SER A 270 -5.55 1.25 -6.75
CA SER A 270 -4.15 1.34 -7.10
C SER A 270 -3.91 1.36 -8.62
N SER A 271 -3.12 2.30 -9.11
CA SER A 271 -2.48 2.33 -10.43
C SER A 271 -0.97 2.41 -10.27
N ARG A 272 -0.25 2.33 -11.39
CA ARG A 272 1.17 2.64 -11.41
C ARG A 272 1.40 4.11 -11.76
N TRP A 273 2.22 4.78 -10.97
CA TRP A 273 2.72 6.12 -11.27
C TRP A 273 4.02 6.03 -12.09
N SER A 274 4.29 7.04 -12.91
CA SER A 274 5.59 7.26 -13.57
C SER A 274 6.12 8.63 -13.21
N TYR A 275 7.42 8.85 -13.34
CA TYR A 275 7.94 10.22 -13.38
C TYR A 275 7.42 10.93 -14.62
N ALA A 276 7.28 12.26 -14.53
CA ALA A 276 7.04 13.08 -15.70
C ALA A 276 8.12 12.81 -16.75
N PRO A 277 7.78 12.72 -18.04
CA PRO A 277 8.77 12.50 -19.09
C PRO A 277 9.81 13.64 -19.08
N ASN A 278 11.05 13.33 -19.46
CA ASN A 278 12.11 14.31 -19.68
C ASN A 278 12.49 15.15 -18.44
N ILE A 279 12.52 14.53 -17.25
CA ILE A 279 13.03 15.18 -16.03
C ILE A 279 14.34 14.58 -15.53
N GLY A 280 14.98 13.75 -16.36
CA GLY A 280 16.17 12.98 -16.00
C GLY A 280 15.90 11.75 -15.14
N MET A 281 14.63 11.31 -15.09
CA MET A 281 14.15 10.15 -14.33
C MET A 281 13.27 9.27 -15.24
N ASP A 282 13.82 8.19 -15.79
CA ASP A 282 13.14 7.48 -16.88
C ASP A 282 12.32 6.25 -16.41
N LYS A 283 12.48 5.82 -15.15
CA LYS A 283 11.94 4.53 -14.66
C LYS A 283 11.23 4.63 -13.31
N GLY A 284 10.30 5.57 -13.22
CA GLY A 284 9.53 5.78 -11.99
C GLY A 284 8.67 4.59 -11.62
N ALA A 285 8.08 3.93 -12.60
CA ALA A 285 6.94 3.03 -12.42
C ALA A 285 7.34 1.57 -12.15
N ASP A 286 8.51 1.15 -12.61
CA ASP A 286 8.82 -0.27 -12.68
C ASP A 286 9.21 -0.83 -11.30
N SER A 287 8.46 -1.85 -10.88
CA SER A 287 8.82 -2.71 -9.76
C SER A 287 9.98 -3.65 -10.10
N ASP A 288 10.42 -3.72 -11.36
CA ASP A 288 11.57 -4.52 -11.79
C ASP A 288 12.85 -4.03 -11.11
N ILE A 289 13.22 -4.77 -10.07
CA ILE A 289 14.26 -4.50 -9.06
C ILE A 289 15.66 -4.28 -9.66
N LEU A 290 15.90 -4.66 -10.92
CA LEU A 290 17.26 -4.85 -11.44
C LEU A 290 17.53 -4.31 -12.85
N GLN A 291 16.76 -3.35 -13.35
CA GLN A 291 17.27 -2.54 -14.44
C GLN A 291 18.28 -1.51 -13.90
N VAL A 292 19.50 -1.97 -13.62
CA VAL A 292 20.70 -1.14 -13.82
C VAL A 292 20.54 -0.55 -15.22
N ASP A 293 20.70 0.76 -15.39
CA ASP A 293 20.59 1.45 -16.68
C ASP A 293 21.45 0.79 -17.75
N LYS A 294 20.90 -0.25 -18.38
CA LYS A 294 21.48 -0.92 -19.53
C LYS A 294 21.24 0.02 -20.71
N GLY A 295 22.13 1.01 -20.85
CA GLY A 295 22.27 1.75 -22.10
C GLY A 295 21.98 3.24 -22.07
N SER A 296 21.96 3.93 -20.92
CA SER A 296 22.25 5.37 -21.00
C SER A 296 23.74 5.49 -21.31
N GLU A 297 24.07 5.70 -22.59
CA GLU A 297 25.44 6.04 -22.98
C GLU A 297 25.93 7.17 -22.07
N GLU A 298 26.98 6.92 -21.30
CA GLU A 298 27.65 7.94 -20.49
C GLU A 298 28.12 9.05 -21.43
N GLY A 299 27.33 10.13 -21.53
CA GLY A 299 27.64 11.28 -22.37
C GLY A 299 26.49 11.86 -23.19
N ALA A 300 25.35 11.16 -23.31
CA ALA A 300 24.17 11.77 -23.93
C ALA A 300 23.56 12.82 -22.98
N GLU A 301 23.44 14.07 -23.46
CA GLU A 301 22.74 15.13 -22.73
C GLU A 301 21.29 14.69 -22.48
N ARG A 302 20.92 14.52 -21.20
CA ARG A 302 19.58 14.09 -20.84
C ARG A 302 18.59 15.19 -21.20
N ASP A 303 17.51 14.82 -21.88
CA ASP A 303 16.41 15.75 -22.12
C ASP A 303 15.75 16.12 -20.78
N MET A 304 15.90 17.39 -20.39
CA MET A 304 15.37 17.98 -19.14
C MET A 304 14.16 18.90 -19.39
N SER A 305 13.59 18.87 -20.60
CA SER A 305 12.47 19.74 -21.01
C SER A 305 11.18 19.52 -20.21
N GLY A 306 11.05 18.41 -19.49
CA GLY A 306 9.88 18.07 -18.69
C GLY A 306 9.69 18.89 -17.43
N TRP A 307 10.74 19.59 -16.95
CA TRP A 307 10.68 20.35 -15.69
C TRP A 307 9.68 21.51 -15.73
N ASP A 308 9.47 22.14 -16.88
CA ASP A 308 8.45 23.19 -17.02
C ASP A 308 7.04 22.64 -16.78
N ALA A 309 6.75 21.44 -17.27
CA ALA A 309 5.49 20.77 -17.03
C ALA A 309 5.33 20.37 -15.55
N VAL A 310 6.40 19.92 -14.91
CA VAL A 310 6.43 19.63 -13.46
C VAL A 310 6.16 20.89 -12.63
N HIS A 311 6.82 22.00 -12.94
CA HIS A 311 6.61 23.27 -12.24
C HIS A 311 5.19 23.81 -12.43
N LYS A 312 4.64 23.68 -13.64
CA LYS A 312 3.28 24.10 -13.97
C LYS A 312 2.23 23.22 -13.29
N ARG A 313 2.42 21.90 -13.28
CA ARG A 313 1.51 20.94 -12.63
C ARG A 313 1.69 20.91 -11.11
N LYS A 314 2.84 21.37 -10.61
CA LYS A 314 3.29 21.18 -9.23
C LYS A 314 3.37 19.70 -8.83
N SER A 315 3.79 18.81 -9.73
CA SER A 315 3.94 17.38 -9.44
C SER A 315 4.96 16.75 -10.37
N ALA A 316 5.95 16.05 -9.82
CA ALA A 316 6.96 15.30 -10.60
C ALA A 316 6.43 13.93 -11.07
N TRP A 317 5.25 13.54 -10.59
CA TRP A 317 4.61 12.26 -10.90
C TRP A 317 3.53 12.45 -11.97
N VAL A 318 3.30 11.40 -12.74
CA VAL A 318 2.18 11.28 -13.68
C VAL A 318 1.57 9.90 -13.58
N VAL A 319 0.30 9.81 -13.97
CA VAL A 319 -0.31 8.51 -14.28
C VAL A 319 0.49 7.89 -15.42
N SER A 320 0.91 6.63 -15.25
CA SER A 320 1.56 5.93 -16.36
C SER A 320 0.62 5.93 -17.58
N PRO A 321 1.11 6.23 -18.80
CA PRO A 321 0.26 6.31 -20.00
C PRO A 321 -0.57 5.05 -20.26
N LYS A 322 -0.10 3.88 -19.77
CA LYS A 322 -0.84 2.61 -19.81
C LYS A 322 -2.20 2.67 -19.11
N PHE A 323 -2.38 3.63 -18.20
CA PHE A 323 -3.59 3.86 -17.43
C PHE A 323 -4.27 5.19 -17.78
N ALA A 324 -4.01 5.77 -18.96
CA ALA A 324 -4.56 7.07 -19.38
C ALA A 324 -6.10 7.14 -19.48
N GLY A 325 -6.81 6.01 -19.36
CA GLY A 325 -8.28 5.96 -19.24
C GLY A 325 -8.80 5.92 -17.81
N MET A 326 -7.90 5.83 -16.81
CA MET A 326 -8.31 5.71 -15.42
C MET A 326 -8.70 7.06 -14.82
N LYS A 327 -9.92 7.12 -14.28
CA LYS A 327 -10.56 8.34 -13.78
C LYS A 327 -10.49 8.34 -12.27
N PHE A 328 -9.28 8.51 -11.76
CA PHE A 328 -9.11 8.92 -10.38
C PHE A 328 -9.68 10.31 -10.21
N LYS A 329 -10.52 10.50 -9.20
CA LYS A 329 -11.04 11.84 -8.90
C LYS A 329 -9.91 12.72 -8.39
N GLN A 330 -9.05 12.12 -7.57
CA GLN A 330 -8.09 12.81 -6.75
C GLN A 330 -6.89 11.89 -6.49
N TRP A 331 -5.85 12.02 -7.32
CA TRP A 331 -4.60 11.32 -7.11
C TRP A 331 -3.97 11.70 -5.77
N ALA A 332 -3.65 10.71 -4.94
CA ALA A 332 -3.03 10.96 -3.65
C ALA A 332 -1.70 11.71 -3.80
N LEU A 333 -0.86 11.33 -4.78
CA LEU A 333 0.41 12.02 -5.06
C LEU A 333 0.21 13.46 -5.52
N ASP A 334 -0.74 13.74 -6.41
CA ASP A 334 -0.99 15.10 -6.89
C ASP A 334 -1.51 16.01 -5.77
N ILE A 335 -2.45 15.52 -4.95
CA ILE A 335 -2.91 16.27 -3.78
C ILE A 335 -1.76 16.55 -2.83
N SER A 336 -0.94 15.54 -2.56
CA SER A 336 0.17 15.67 -1.63
C SER A 336 1.15 16.73 -2.07
N TYR A 337 1.58 16.69 -3.32
CA TYR A 337 2.48 17.69 -3.86
C TYR A 337 1.85 19.08 -3.85
N SER A 338 0.57 19.20 -4.19
CA SER A 338 -0.13 20.48 -4.13
C SER A 338 -0.13 21.08 -2.72
N ARG A 339 -0.16 20.26 -1.65
CA ARG A 339 -0.11 20.71 -0.25
C ARG A 339 1.30 21.07 0.22
N ILE A 340 2.32 20.39 -0.29
CA ILE A 340 3.72 20.64 0.07
C ILE A 340 4.22 21.95 -0.53
N PHE A 341 3.77 22.29 -1.74
CA PHE A 341 4.28 23.41 -2.53
C PHE A 341 3.29 24.59 -2.69
N SER A 342 2.18 24.61 -1.93
CA SER A 342 1.23 25.75 -1.85
C SER A 342 1.63 26.75 -0.78
#